data_AF-A0A7X5ZI15-F1
#
_entry.id   AF-A0A7X5ZI15-F1
#
_cell.length_a   1.000
_cell.length_b   1.000
_cell.length_c   1.000
_cell.angle_alpha   90.00
_cell.angle_beta   90.00
_cell.angle_gamma   90.00
#
_symmetry.space_group_name_H-M   'P 1'
#
loop_
_entity.id
_entity.type
_entity.pdbx_description
1 polymer ?
#
loop_
_entity_poly.entity_id
_entity_poly.type
_entity_poly.pdbx_seq_one_letter_code
_entity_poly.pdbx_strand_id
1 'polypeptide(L)'
;MSERHCGRLGKHTTATCASRAAAAILTFESARAVCVGPDGMVTVEYPGTAPDDELVGIYTRDGDDLAERIEEDLEDAVKRRRIRGGTHHRHRVKPTRRLG
;
A
#
# COMPACT_ATOMS: atom_id res chain seq x y z
N MET A 1 20.49 0.52 1.48
CA MET A 1 19.88 -0.14 0.31
C MET A 1 18.42 0.24 0.32
N SER A 2 17.97 0.91 -0.75
CA SER A 2 16.87 1.85 -0.73
C SER A 2 15.50 1.19 -0.71
N GLU A 3 14.77 1.43 0.38
CA GLU A 3 13.31 1.46 0.39
C GLU A 3 12.79 2.21 -0.85
N ARG A 4 11.76 1.67 -1.48
CA ARG A 4 11.08 2.33 -2.60
C ARG A 4 9.63 2.60 -2.26
N HIS A 5 9.19 3.83 -2.48
CA HIS A 5 7.80 4.21 -2.28
C HIS A 5 6.98 3.86 -3.53
N CYS A 6 5.95 3.05 -3.35
CA CYS A 6 5.10 2.54 -4.42
C CYS A 6 3.74 3.24 -4.48
N GLY A 7 3.45 4.10 -3.51
CA GLY A 7 2.26 4.95 -3.51
C GLY A 7 1.72 5.16 -2.11
N ARG A 8 0.59 5.84 -2.04
CA ARG A 8 -0.16 6.02 -0.79
C ARG A 8 -1.62 5.72 -1.04
N LEU A 9 -2.17 4.77 -0.29
CA LEU A 9 -3.59 4.43 -0.28
C LEU A 9 -4.40 5.68 0.09
N GLY A 10 -5.58 5.84 -0.51
CA GLY A 10 -6.39 7.07 -0.39
C GLY A 10 -5.99 8.18 -1.35
N LYS A 11 -4.74 8.17 -1.87
CA LYS A 11 -4.33 8.93 -3.06
C LYS A 11 -4.28 8.07 -4.33
N HIS A 12 -4.01 6.78 -4.16
CA HIS A 12 -3.92 5.78 -5.22
C HIS A 12 -4.77 4.56 -4.85
N THR A 13 -5.21 3.80 -5.87
CA THR A 13 -5.88 2.51 -5.68
C THR A 13 -4.89 1.43 -5.26
N THR A 14 -5.40 0.34 -4.69
CA THR A 14 -4.64 -0.90 -4.42
C THR A 14 -3.97 -1.40 -5.70
N ALA A 15 -4.70 -1.54 -6.81
CA ALA A 15 -4.15 -1.85 -8.14
C ALA A 15 -2.94 -0.98 -8.53
N THR A 16 -3.04 0.34 -8.35
CA THR A 16 -1.98 1.27 -8.73
C THR A 16 -0.74 1.07 -7.86
N CYS A 17 -0.92 0.92 -6.56
CA CYS A 17 0.18 0.66 -5.63
C CYS A 17 0.83 -0.71 -5.90
N ALA A 18 0.02 -1.73 -6.17
CA ALA A 18 0.46 -3.09 -6.46
C ALA A 18 1.27 -3.17 -7.76
N SER A 19 0.79 -2.55 -8.83
CA SER A 19 1.50 -2.46 -10.11
C SER A 19 2.88 -1.78 -9.94
N ARG A 20 2.97 -0.70 -9.17
CA ARG A 20 4.24 -0.01 -8.87
C ARG A 20 5.15 -0.83 -7.97
N ALA A 21 4.59 -1.57 -7.01
CA ALA A 21 5.34 -2.48 -6.16
C ALA A 21 5.92 -3.64 -6.97
N ALA A 22 5.12 -4.29 -7.82
CA ALA A 22 5.58 -5.32 -8.74
C ALA A 22 6.72 -4.80 -9.64
N ALA A 23 6.54 -3.64 -10.26
CA ALA A 23 7.59 -3.00 -11.07
C ALA A 23 8.86 -2.73 -10.27
N ALA A 24 8.76 -2.33 -9.00
CA ALA A 24 9.91 -2.16 -8.13
C ALA A 24 10.61 -3.49 -7.83
N ILE A 25 9.85 -4.54 -7.51
CA ILE A 25 10.36 -5.88 -7.18
C ILE A 25 11.13 -6.49 -8.35
N LEU A 26 10.65 -6.33 -9.58
CA LEU A 26 11.31 -6.82 -10.80
C LEU A 26 12.73 -6.26 -11.01
N THR A 27 13.08 -5.14 -10.36
CA THR A 27 14.43 -4.56 -10.44
C THR A 27 15.42 -5.15 -9.43
N PHE A 28 14.96 -6.03 -8.54
CA PHE A 28 15.80 -6.66 -7.52
C PHE A 28 16.01 -8.14 -7.84
N GLU A 29 17.23 -8.62 -7.61
CA GLU A 29 17.58 -10.03 -7.82
C GLU A 29 17.11 -10.93 -6.67
N SER A 30 16.89 -10.36 -5.49
CA SER A 30 16.47 -11.05 -4.27
C SER A 30 15.03 -10.70 -3.89
N ALA A 31 14.44 -11.55 -3.06
CA ALA A 31 13.10 -11.35 -2.52
C ALA A 31 12.97 -10.01 -1.79
N ARG A 32 11.77 -9.40 -1.89
CA ARG A 32 11.45 -8.11 -1.30
C ARG A 32 10.15 -8.14 -0.53
N ALA A 33 10.12 -7.42 0.57
CA ALA A 33 8.90 -7.21 1.33
C ALA A 33 8.11 -6.06 0.72
N VAL A 34 6.80 -6.24 0.58
CA VAL A 34 5.85 -5.15 0.40
C VAL A 34 5.27 -4.83 1.77
N CYS A 35 5.30 -3.57 2.16
CA CYS A 35 4.80 -3.10 3.43
C CYS A 35 3.73 -2.03 3.21
N VAL A 36 2.79 -1.94 4.15
CA VAL A 36 1.80 -0.86 4.21
C VAL A 36 1.77 -0.26 5.61
N GLY A 37 2.21 0.98 5.71
CA GLY A 37 2.22 1.73 6.95
C GLY A 37 0.81 2.16 7.39
N PRO A 38 0.65 2.57 8.66
CA PRO A 38 -0.65 3.00 9.21
C PRO A 38 -1.22 4.25 8.53
N ASP A 39 -0.38 5.07 7.89
CA ASP A 39 -0.78 6.24 7.09
C ASP A 39 -1.23 5.85 5.65
N GLY A 40 -1.13 4.57 5.30
CA GLY A 40 -1.40 4.02 3.98
C GLY A 40 -0.26 4.13 2.99
N MET A 41 0.96 4.50 3.40
CA MET A 41 2.15 4.44 2.54
C MET A 41 2.46 2.99 2.18
N VAL A 42 2.66 2.72 0.89
CA VAL A 42 3.07 1.40 0.39
C VAL A 42 4.54 1.47 -0.01
N THR A 43 5.35 0.57 0.53
CA THR A 43 6.80 0.53 0.30
C THR A 43 7.26 -0.85 -0.14
N VAL A 44 8.40 -0.89 -0.83
CA VAL A 44 9.14 -2.11 -1.15
C VAL A 44 10.52 -2.01 -0.51
N GLU A 45 10.86 -2.96 0.34
CA GLU A 45 12.09 -2.94 1.14
C GLU A 45 12.72 -4.32 1.31
N TYR A 46 13.82 -4.40 2.07
CA TYR A 46 14.47 -5.68 2.35
C TYR A 46 13.67 -6.46 3.41
N PRO A 47 13.43 -7.77 3.25
CA PRO A 47 12.60 -8.53 4.20
C PRO A 47 13.07 -8.44 5.65
N GLY A 48 14.38 -8.35 5.90
CA GLY A 48 14.92 -8.22 7.26
C GLY A 48 14.73 -6.85 7.92
N THR A 49 14.19 -5.84 7.21
CA THR A 49 13.91 -4.50 7.76
C THR A 49 12.42 -4.20 7.87
N ALA A 50 11.57 -5.05 7.29
CA ALA A 50 10.13 -4.87 7.27
C ALA A 50 9.52 -5.03 8.68
N PRO A 51 8.78 -4.04 9.20
CA PRO A 51 8.04 -4.19 10.45
C PRO A 51 6.94 -5.25 10.30
N ASP A 52 6.85 -6.19 11.25
CA ASP A 52 5.87 -7.29 11.20
C ASP A 52 4.41 -6.80 11.11
N ASP A 53 4.11 -5.65 11.70
CA ASP A 53 2.79 -5.02 11.70
C ASP A 53 2.47 -4.27 10.40
N GLU A 54 3.49 -3.95 9.59
CA GLU A 54 3.34 -3.31 8.28
C GLU A 54 3.47 -4.30 7.12
N LEU A 55 4.13 -5.44 7.33
CA LEU A 55 4.40 -6.46 6.30
C LEU A 55 3.11 -6.99 5.65
N VAL A 56 3.00 -6.85 4.33
CA VAL A 56 1.90 -7.40 3.53
C VAL A 56 2.27 -8.79 3.02
N GLY A 57 3.47 -8.90 2.44
CA GLY A 57 3.97 -10.15 1.89
C GLY A 57 5.42 -10.00 1.42
N ILE A 58 6.06 -11.15 1.16
CA ILE A 58 7.41 -11.21 0.59
C ILE A 58 7.30 -11.86 -0.78
N TYR A 59 7.85 -11.19 -1.80
CA TYR A 59 7.73 -11.63 -3.18
C TYR A 59 9.10 -11.68 -3.86
N THR A 60 9.21 -12.63 -4.77
CA THR A 60 10.34 -12.76 -5.71
C THR A 60 9.91 -12.27 -7.08
N ARG A 61 10.91 -12.00 -7.94
CA ARG A 61 10.63 -11.67 -9.35
C ARG A 61 10.08 -12.86 -10.14
N ASP A 62 10.23 -14.08 -9.61
CA ASP A 62 9.80 -15.31 -10.26
C ASP A 62 8.31 -15.55 -9.99
N GLY A 63 7.51 -15.57 -11.06
CA GLY A 63 6.08 -15.82 -11.03
C GLY A 63 5.30 -14.92 -11.98
N ASP A 64 4.27 -15.48 -12.58
CA ASP A 64 3.28 -14.70 -13.32
C ASP A 64 2.38 -13.93 -12.34
N ASP A 65 1.74 -12.87 -12.83
CA ASP A 65 0.70 -12.11 -12.10
C ASP A 65 1.14 -11.49 -10.76
N LEU A 66 2.42 -11.13 -10.64
CA LEU A 66 2.99 -10.49 -9.44
C LEU A 66 2.17 -9.27 -8.97
N ALA A 67 1.67 -8.46 -9.91
CA ALA A 67 0.86 -7.29 -9.57
C ALA A 67 -0.51 -7.68 -8.97
N GLU A 68 -1.16 -8.72 -9.50
CA GLU A 68 -2.47 -9.19 -9.02
C GLU A 68 -2.35 -9.77 -7.61
N ARG A 69 -1.33 -10.61 -7.38
CA ARG A 69 -1.06 -11.18 -6.05
C ARG A 69 -0.78 -10.11 -5.00
N ILE A 70 0.04 -9.10 -5.33
CA ILE A 70 0.31 -7.98 -4.43
C ILE A 70 -0.97 -7.17 -4.17
N GLU A 71 -1.83 -7.01 -5.18
CA GLU A 71 -3.10 -6.31 -5.01
C GLU A 71 -4.03 -7.02 -4.05
N GLU A 72 -4.23 -8.33 -4.22
CA GLU A 72 -5.06 -9.16 -3.32
C GLU A 72 -4.58 -9.07 -1.88
N ASP A 73 -3.27 -9.23 -1.65
CA ASP A 73 -2.69 -9.15 -0.32
C ASP A 73 -2.80 -7.73 0.28
N LEU A 74 -2.65 -6.68 -0.54
CA LEU A 74 -2.86 -5.30 -0.11
C LEU A 74 -4.32 -5.05 0.28
N GLU A 75 -5.29 -5.53 -0.49
CA GLU A 75 -6.70 -5.41 -0.16
C GLU A 75 -7.02 -6.10 1.17
N ASP A 76 -6.49 -7.30 1.37
CA ASP A 76 -6.65 -8.05 2.61
C ASP A 76 -6.02 -7.33 3.80
N ALA A 77 -4.80 -6.80 3.65
CA ALA A 77 -4.14 -6.02 4.68
C ALA A 77 -4.95 -4.76 5.04
N VAL A 78 -5.47 -4.03 4.04
CA VAL A 78 -6.29 -2.83 4.24
C VAL A 78 -7.58 -3.15 4.99
N LYS A 79 -8.27 -4.23 4.60
CA LYS A 79 -9.51 -4.69 5.24
C LYS A 79 -9.26 -5.09 6.70
N ARG A 80 -8.23 -5.90 6.96
CA ARG A 80 -7.88 -6.41 8.31
C ARG A 80 -7.40 -5.31 9.24
N ARG A 81 -6.52 -4.43 8.76
CA ARG A 81 -5.89 -3.35 9.55
C ARG A 81 -6.70 -2.06 9.59
N ARG A 82 -7.83 -2.00 8.86
CA ARG A 82 -8.68 -0.81 8.73
C ARG A 82 -7.90 0.42 8.27
N ILE A 83 -6.94 0.24 7.36
CA ILE A 83 -6.11 1.32 6.83
C ILE A 83 -6.97 2.23 5.97
N ARG A 84 -7.42 3.32 6.56
CA ARG A 84 -8.12 4.39 5.85
C ARG A 84 -7.07 5.28 5.24
N GLY A 85 -6.48 4.81 4.14
CA GLY A 85 -5.45 5.51 3.39
C GLY A 85 -5.72 7.02 3.37
N GLY A 86 -4.74 7.79 3.83
CA GLY A 86 -4.94 9.13 4.40
C GLY A 86 -5.77 10.09 3.55
N THR A 87 -7.08 10.02 3.73
CA THR A 87 -8.04 11.08 3.44
C THR A 87 -9.17 10.89 4.44
N HIS A 88 -9.07 11.57 5.58
CA HIS A 88 -10.29 12.04 6.22
C HIS A 88 -11.03 12.86 5.16
N HIS A 89 -11.98 12.23 4.44
CA HIS A 89 -13.08 12.97 3.87
C HIS A 89 -13.74 13.66 5.06
N ARG A 90 -13.36 14.92 5.31
CA ARG A 90 -14.19 15.83 6.06
C ARG A 90 -15.54 15.73 5.38
N HIS A 91 -16.51 15.09 6.04
CA HIS A 91 -17.90 15.36 5.75
C HIS A 91 -18.02 16.88 5.76
N ARG A 92 -18.16 17.48 4.58
CA ARG A 92 -18.47 18.89 4.45
C ARG A 92 -19.90 19.01 4.96
N VAL A 93 -20.05 19.15 6.28
CA VAL A 93 -21.33 19.53 6.88
C VAL A 93 -21.68 20.86 6.22
N LYS A 94 -22.75 20.86 5.42
CA LYS A 94 -23.26 22.10 4.83
C LYS A 94 -23.47 23.09 5.98
N PRO A 95 -22.97 24.34 5.90
CA PRO A 95 -23.34 25.33 6.89
C PRO A 95 -24.85 25.51 6.80
N THR A 96 -25.57 25.13 7.85
CA THR A 96 -26.97 25.46 8.02
C THR A 96 -27.04 26.98 8.10
N ARG A 97 -27.44 27.62 6.99
CA ARG A 97 -27.88 29.02 6.99
C ARG A 97 -29.01 29.11 8.03
N ARG A 98 -28.72 29.69 9.19
CA ARG A 98 -29.77 30.23 10.04
C ARG A 98 -30.35 31.43 9.30
N LEU A 99 -31.63 31.32 8.95
CA LEU A 99 -32.47 32.44 8.58
C LEU A 99 -32.55 33.35 9.80
N GLY A 100 -32.18 34.62 9.61
CA GLY A 100 -32.41 35.74 10.50
C GLY A 100 -32.81 36.91 9.63
#